data_AF-G9QNJ5-F1
#
_entry.id   AF-G9QNJ5-F1
#
_cell.length_a   1.000
_cell.length_b   1.000
_cell.length_c   1.000
_cell.angle_alpha   90.00
_cell.angle_beta   90.00
_cell.angle_gamma   90.00
#
_symmetry.space_group_name_H-M   'P 1'
#
loop_
_entity.id
_entity.type
_entity.pdbx_description
1 polymer ?
#
loop_
_entity_poly.entity_id
_entity_poly.type
_entity_poly.pdbx_seq_one_letter_code
_entity_poly.pdbx_strand_id
1 'polypeptide(L)'
;MKKRIFVVGIVFLAIFLLLYGTYKLMNSRTYQLFGGLTNHVETSQKVVALTFDDGPTKNVDQLLPLLDKYNAKATFFVIGNELEKNLEEGKKIAQAGHQIGNHSYSHKRMVFKTPSFIQQEIEKTNTLIRKTGYKEPIDFRPPNGKKLVGLPYYLNKHHMDTITWNLDRTPIILPFLTKSIM
;
A
#
# COMPACT_ATOMS: atom_id res chain seq x y z
N MET A 1 44.23 18.00 20.03
CA MET A 1 43.36 18.40 18.90
C MET A 1 42.99 17.23 17.99
N LYS A 2 43.94 16.43 17.49
CA LYS A 2 43.69 15.27 16.59
C LYS A 2 42.67 14.23 17.11
N LYS A 3 42.74 13.85 18.40
CA LYS A 3 41.78 12.91 19.02
C LYS A 3 40.34 13.44 19.04
N ARG A 4 40.13 14.74 19.28
CA ARG A 4 38.79 15.36 19.27
C ARG A 4 38.19 15.36 17.86
N ILE A 5 38.99 15.69 16.85
CA ILE A 5 38.58 15.64 15.44
C ILE A 5 38.18 14.22 15.03
N PHE A 6 38.96 13.22 15.46
CA PHE A 6 38.65 11.81 15.19
C PHE A 6 37.32 11.36 15.84
N VAL A 7 37.10 11.67 17.12
CA VAL A 7 35.84 11.36 17.81
C VAL A 7 34.65 12.04 17.14
N VAL A 8 34.78 13.31 16.78
CA VAL A 8 33.74 14.06 16.06
C VAL A 8 33.42 13.39 14.71
N GLY A 9 34.44 12.97 13.97
CA GLY A 9 34.27 12.23 12.71
C GLY A 9 33.49 10.91 12.89
N ILE A 10 33.79 10.14 13.93
CA ILE A 10 33.04 8.91 14.25
C ILE A 10 31.58 9.20 14.56
N VAL A 11 31.31 10.24 15.36
CA VAL A 11 29.93 10.61 15.71
C VAL A 11 29.14 11.03 14.47
N PHE A 12 29.73 11.85 13.60
CA PHE A 12 29.09 12.22 12.33
C PHE A 12 28.82 11.01 11.43
N LEU A 13 29.78 10.09 11.32
CA LEU A 13 29.59 8.87 10.53
C LEU A 13 28.47 8.01 11.12
N ALA A 14 28.41 7.85 12.45
CA ALA A 14 27.36 7.08 13.11
C ALA A 14 25.97 7.69 12.88
N ILE A 15 25.82 9.02 13.00
CA ILE A 15 24.58 9.72 12.71
C ILE A 15 24.19 9.55 11.23
N PHE A 16 25.15 9.70 10.31
CA PHE A 16 24.90 9.52 8.89
C PHE A 16 24.39 8.10 8.57
N LEU A 17 25.06 7.07 9.08
CA LEU A 17 24.66 5.68 8.88
C LEU A 17 23.27 5.39 9.48
N LEU A 18 22.96 5.96 10.64
CA LEU A 18 21.64 5.85 11.27
C LEU A 18 20.54 6.48 10.40
N LEU A 19 20.77 7.71 9.92
CA LEU A 19 19.83 8.42 9.06
C LEU A 19 19.65 7.69 7.72
N TYR A 20 20.74 7.22 7.12
CA TYR A 20 20.70 6.44 5.88
C TYR A 20 19.98 5.11 6.06
N GLY A 21 20.26 4.38 7.14
CA GLY A 21 19.56 3.13 7.48
C GLY A 21 18.07 3.36 7.71
N THR A 22 17.70 4.41 8.45
CA THR A 22 16.30 4.81 8.67
C THR A 22 15.61 5.17 7.36
N TYR A 23 16.29 5.91 6.49
CA TYR A 23 15.79 6.22 5.15
C TYR A 23 15.58 4.96 4.32
N LYS A 24 16.55 4.04 4.28
CA LYS A 24 16.42 2.77 3.55
C LYS A 24 15.27 1.91 4.08
N LEU A 25 15.14 1.81 5.40
CA LEU A 25 14.04 1.11 6.06
C LEU A 25 12.69 1.74 5.70
N MET A 26 12.61 3.08 5.76
CA MET A 26 11.39 3.83 5.43
C MET A 26 10.89 3.59 4.01
N ASN A 27 11.82 3.35 3.09
CA ASN A 27 11.59 3.15 1.67
C ASN A 27 11.53 1.67 1.24
N SER A 28 11.81 0.74 2.15
CA SER A 28 11.90 -0.67 1.79
C SER A 28 10.54 -1.19 1.35
N ARG A 29 10.49 -1.83 0.17
CA ARG A 29 9.31 -2.55 -0.30
C ARG A 29 9.32 -4.00 0.11
N THR A 30 10.41 -4.53 0.67
CA THR A 30 10.58 -5.96 0.95
C THR A 30 10.69 -6.25 2.45
N TYR A 31 10.75 -5.21 3.28
CA TYR A 31 10.96 -5.34 4.71
C TYR A 31 10.22 -4.26 5.49
N GLN A 32 9.80 -4.61 6.70
CA GLN A 32 9.31 -3.70 7.74
C GLN A 32 9.61 -4.27 9.13
N LEU A 33 9.52 -3.43 10.17
CA LEU A 33 9.95 -3.81 11.52
C LEU A 33 9.00 -4.78 12.25
N PHE A 34 7.71 -4.77 11.93
CA PHE A 34 6.70 -5.58 12.62
C PHE A 34 5.69 -6.14 11.62
N GLY A 35 5.20 -7.35 11.86
CA GLY A 35 4.18 -8.00 11.04
C GLY A 35 4.65 -8.41 9.65
N GLY A 36 3.74 -9.02 8.89
CA GLY A 36 3.97 -9.48 7.54
C GLY A 36 3.98 -8.34 6.52
N LEU A 37 4.83 -8.49 5.50
CA LEU A 37 4.79 -7.68 4.30
C LEU A 37 4.85 -8.59 3.08
N THR A 38 3.97 -8.33 2.13
CA THR A 38 3.92 -9.05 0.85
C THR A 38 4.19 -8.05 -0.29
N ASN A 39 5.28 -8.23 -1.01
CA ASN A 39 5.60 -7.49 -2.24
C ASN A 39 5.48 -8.33 -3.51
N HIS A 40 5.52 -9.66 -3.36
CA HIS A 40 5.30 -10.68 -4.38
C HIS A 40 4.93 -11.99 -3.68
N VAL A 41 4.38 -12.93 -4.44
CA VAL A 41 4.12 -14.30 -3.99
C VAL A 41 4.92 -15.23 -4.90
N GLU A 42 5.73 -16.10 -4.29
CA GLU A 42 6.46 -17.13 -5.03
C GLU A 42 5.47 -18.19 -5.52
N THR A 43 5.45 -18.41 -6.83
CA THR A 43 4.53 -19.35 -7.48
C THR A 43 5.12 -19.86 -8.79
N SER A 44 4.84 -21.12 -9.12
CA SER A 44 5.20 -21.73 -10.41
C SER A 44 4.23 -21.36 -11.53
N GLN A 45 3.09 -20.74 -11.20
CA GLN A 45 2.09 -20.31 -12.15
C GLN A 45 2.47 -18.96 -12.77
N LYS A 46 2.19 -18.78 -14.07
CA LYS A 46 2.37 -17.49 -14.75
C LYS A 46 1.21 -16.55 -14.42
N VAL A 47 1.25 -15.96 -13.24
CA VAL A 47 0.19 -15.09 -12.72
C VAL A 47 0.73 -13.73 -12.31
N VAL A 48 -0.13 -12.71 -12.38
CA VAL A 48 0.14 -11.36 -11.87
C VAL A 48 -1.06 -10.91 -11.04
N ALA A 49 -0.80 -10.20 -9.94
CA ALA A 49 -1.84 -9.56 -9.15
C ALA A 49 -2.01 -8.11 -9.64
N LEU A 50 -3.13 -7.81 -10.28
CA LEU A 50 -3.47 -6.45 -10.67
C LEU A 50 -4.00 -5.67 -9.47
N THR A 51 -3.39 -4.53 -9.19
CA THR A 51 -3.81 -3.66 -8.09
C THR A 51 -3.99 -2.22 -8.56
N PHE A 52 -5.03 -1.57 -8.07
CA PHE A 52 -5.33 -0.17 -8.37
C PHE A 52 -5.40 0.63 -7.06
N ASP A 53 -4.62 1.70 -7.00
CA ASP A 53 -4.56 2.59 -5.85
C ASP A 53 -5.33 3.89 -6.12
N ASP A 54 -5.50 4.70 -5.08
CA ASP A 54 -6.01 6.08 -5.14
C ASP A 54 -7.49 6.24 -5.54
N GLY A 55 -8.24 5.13 -5.61
CA GLY A 55 -9.67 5.12 -5.88
C GLY A 55 -10.55 5.08 -4.62
N PRO A 56 -11.88 4.87 -4.78
CA PRO A 56 -12.57 4.73 -6.04
C PRO A 56 -12.92 6.08 -6.66
N THR A 57 -12.94 6.13 -7.99
CA THR A 57 -13.39 7.28 -8.80
C THR A 57 -14.41 6.80 -9.84
N LYS A 58 -14.97 7.71 -10.63
CA LYS A 58 -15.89 7.37 -11.72
C LYS A 58 -15.28 6.48 -12.82
N ASN A 59 -13.96 6.34 -12.87
CA ASN A 59 -13.29 5.43 -13.80
C ASN A 59 -13.63 3.94 -13.55
N VAL A 60 -14.17 3.61 -12.37
CA VAL A 60 -14.65 2.26 -12.03
C VAL A 60 -15.67 1.76 -13.07
N ASP A 61 -16.53 2.62 -13.59
CA ASP A 61 -17.56 2.28 -14.59
C ASP A 61 -16.97 1.79 -15.92
N GLN A 62 -15.76 2.21 -16.27
CA GLN A 62 -15.06 1.76 -17.46
C GLN A 62 -14.14 0.57 -17.16
N LEU A 63 -13.58 0.54 -15.94
CA LEU A 63 -12.60 -0.45 -15.55
C LEU A 63 -13.22 -1.81 -15.24
N LEU A 64 -14.36 -1.87 -14.54
CA LEU A 64 -14.99 -3.14 -14.17
C LEU A 64 -15.42 -3.95 -15.41
N PRO A 65 -16.09 -3.37 -16.43
CA PRO A 65 -16.41 -4.11 -17.65
C PRO A 65 -15.17 -4.62 -18.39
N LEU A 66 -14.06 -3.88 -18.34
CA LEU A 66 -12.80 -4.31 -18.95
C LEU A 66 -12.19 -5.50 -18.21
N LEU A 67 -12.16 -5.46 -16.88
CA LEU A 67 -11.71 -6.60 -16.06
C LEU A 67 -12.58 -7.83 -16.31
N ASP A 68 -13.90 -7.65 -16.35
CA ASP A 68 -14.86 -8.72 -16.61
C ASP A 68 -14.70 -9.34 -18.02
N LYS A 69 -14.48 -8.52 -19.06
CA LYS A 69 -14.20 -8.97 -20.42
C LYS A 69 -13.02 -9.95 -20.49
N TYR A 70 -12.01 -9.76 -19.64
CA TYR A 70 -10.83 -10.63 -19.56
C TYR A 70 -10.92 -11.66 -18.42
N ASN A 71 -12.07 -11.79 -17.77
CA ASN A 71 -12.29 -12.65 -16.60
C ASN A 71 -11.21 -12.43 -15.50
N ALA A 72 -10.79 -11.17 -15.33
CA ALA A 72 -9.72 -10.79 -14.43
C ALA A 72 -10.29 -10.30 -13.09
N LYS A 73 -9.64 -10.70 -11.99
CA LYS A 73 -9.85 -10.11 -10.66
C LYS A 73 -8.68 -9.20 -10.31
N ALA A 74 -8.93 -8.26 -9.41
CA ALA A 74 -8.00 -7.21 -9.02
C ALA A 74 -8.26 -6.81 -7.58
N THR A 75 -7.29 -6.12 -6.99
CA THR A 75 -7.38 -5.53 -5.66
C THR A 75 -7.39 -4.00 -5.77
N PHE A 76 -8.36 -3.36 -5.12
CA PHE A 76 -8.50 -1.91 -5.10
C PHE A 76 -8.11 -1.38 -3.73
N PHE A 77 -6.96 -0.71 -3.61
CA PHE A 77 -6.57 -0.02 -2.38
C PHE A 77 -7.19 1.37 -2.39
N VAL A 78 -8.28 1.52 -1.65
CA VAL A 78 -9.11 2.73 -1.67
C VAL A 78 -8.70 3.74 -0.62
N ILE A 79 -8.76 5.02 -0.99
CA ILE A 79 -8.60 6.12 -0.05
C ILE A 79 -9.96 6.41 0.58
N GLY A 80 -10.01 6.49 1.91
CA GLY A 80 -11.26 6.66 2.64
C GLY A 80 -12.03 7.94 2.30
N ASN A 81 -11.37 9.08 2.09
CA ASN A 81 -12.04 10.32 1.71
C ASN A 81 -12.66 10.28 0.29
N GLU A 82 -12.06 9.53 -0.64
CA GLU A 82 -12.61 9.31 -1.97
C GLU A 82 -13.74 8.29 -1.93
N LEU A 83 -13.61 7.24 -1.12
CA LEU A 83 -14.67 6.27 -0.90
C LEU A 83 -15.90 6.90 -0.24
N GLU A 84 -15.72 7.85 0.67
CA GLU A 84 -16.83 8.58 1.32
C GLU A 84 -17.65 9.37 0.29
N LYS A 85 -16.99 9.98 -0.70
CA LYS A 85 -17.64 10.72 -1.79
C LYS A 85 -18.24 9.81 -2.87
N ASN A 86 -17.62 8.64 -3.09
CA ASN A 86 -17.92 7.73 -4.20
C ASN A 86 -18.33 6.34 -3.69
N LEU A 87 -19.16 6.27 -2.63
CA LEU A 87 -19.51 5.02 -1.97
C LEU A 87 -20.15 4.00 -2.93
N GLU A 88 -20.97 4.48 -3.88
CA GLU A 88 -21.58 3.63 -4.91
C GLU A 88 -20.53 2.96 -5.81
N GLU A 89 -19.41 3.62 -6.11
CA GLU A 89 -18.32 3.00 -6.87
C GLU A 89 -17.63 1.89 -6.05
N GLY A 90 -17.45 2.13 -4.75
CA GLY A 90 -16.98 1.10 -3.82
C GLY A 90 -17.91 -0.13 -3.77
N LYS A 91 -19.24 0.09 -3.77
CA LYS A 91 -20.23 -1.00 -3.83
C LYS A 91 -20.12 -1.79 -5.12
N LYS A 92 -19.97 -1.13 -6.28
CA LYS A 92 -19.79 -1.82 -7.57
C LYS A 92 -18.55 -2.70 -7.56
N ILE A 93 -17.42 -2.21 -7.02
CA ILE A 93 -16.18 -3.00 -6.87
C ILE A 93 -16.44 -4.26 -6.04
N ALA A 94 -17.10 -4.11 -4.87
CA ALA A 94 -17.40 -5.24 -3.99
C ALA A 94 -18.37 -6.25 -4.64
N GLN A 95 -19.44 -5.76 -5.27
CA GLN A 95 -20.45 -6.58 -5.96
C GLN A 95 -19.86 -7.35 -7.15
N ALA A 96 -18.91 -6.76 -7.87
CA ALA A 96 -18.16 -7.44 -8.94
C ALA A 96 -17.16 -8.49 -8.43
N GLY A 97 -17.04 -8.68 -7.10
CA GLY A 97 -16.19 -9.70 -6.49
C GLY A 97 -14.70 -9.38 -6.54
N HIS A 98 -14.33 -8.11 -6.62
CA HIS A 98 -12.94 -7.68 -6.48
C HIS A 98 -12.55 -7.50 -5.01
N GLN A 99 -11.26 -7.63 -4.71
CA GLN A 99 -10.76 -7.38 -3.36
C GLN A 99 -10.69 -5.86 -3.10
N ILE A 100 -11.03 -5.42 -1.89
CA ILE A 100 -10.91 -4.02 -1.46
C ILE A 100 -9.93 -3.95 -0.29
N GLY A 101 -8.82 -3.25 -0.50
CA GLY A 101 -7.82 -2.94 0.51
C GLY A 101 -7.90 -1.47 0.96
N ASN A 102 -7.20 -1.15 2.04
CA ASN A 102 -7.18 0.17 2.66
C ASN A 102 -5.92 0.95 2.24
N HIS A 103 -6.11 2.19 1.76
CA HIS A 103 -5.03 3.12 1.39
C HIS A 103 -4.99 4.39 2.25
N SER A 104 -5.41 4.27 3.50
CA SER A 104 -5.63 5.36 4.46
C SER A 104 -6.79 6.28 4.10
N TYR A 105 -7.20 7.13 5.06
CA TYR A 105 -8.35 8.01 4.86
C TYR A 105 -7.97 9.26 4.06
N SER A 106 -6.82 9.88 4.33
CA SER A 106 -6.41 11.14 3.73
C SER A 106 -5.17 11.03 2.82
N HIS A 107 -4.67 9.81 2.58
CA HIS A 107 -3.47 9.52 1.80
C HIS A 107 -2.20 10.23 2.32
N LYS A 108 -2.17 10.57 3.61
CA LYS A 108 -0.98 11.14 4.26
C LYS A 108 0.00 10.03 4.63
N ARG A 109 1.30 10.31 4.49
CA ARG A 109 2.35 9.41 4.99
C ARG A 109 2.20 9.21 6.50
N MET A 110 2.31 7.95 6.92
CA MET A 110 2.17 7.54 8.33
C MET A 110 3.47 7.66 9.13
N VAL A 111 4.57 8.00 8.49
CA VAL A 111 5.88 8.17 9.15
C VAL A 111 5.83 9.38 10.08
N PHE A 112 6.32 9.21 11.31
CA PHE A 112 6.29 10.24 12.37
C PHE A 112 4.89 10.73 12.76
N LYS A 113 3.84 9.95 12.48
CA LYS A 113 2.48 10.21 12.96
C LYS A 113 2.23 9.55 14.30
N THR A 114 1.31 10.15 15.07
CA THR A 114 0.89 9.60 16.36
C THR A 114 0.13 8.27 16.17
N PRO A 115 0.12 7.39 17.19
CA PRO A 115 -0.71 6.18 17.15
C PRO A 115 -2.19 6.47 16.89
N SER A 116 -2.74 7.54 17.50
CA SER A 116 -4.12 7.95 17.30
C SER A 116 -4.42 8.38 15.86
N PHE A 117 -3.49 9.07 15.20
CA PHE A 117 -3.64 9.45 13.79
C PHE A 117 -3.67 8.21 12.89
N ILE A 118 -2.75 7.27 13.10
CA ILE A 118 -2.68 6.02 12.33
C ILE A 118 -3.97 5.23 12.49
N GLN A 119 -4.43 5.06 13.74
CA GLN A 119 -5.69 4.38 14.05
C GLN A 119 -6.88 5.05 13.35
N GLN A 120 -7.02 6.38 13.45
CA GLN A 120 -8.12 7.10 12.82
C GLN A 120 -8.14 6.94 11.30
N GLU A 121 -6.98 7.05 10.66
CA GLU A 121 -6.86 6.89 9.20
C GLU A 121 -7.25 5.49 8.72
N ILE A 122 -6.87 4.46 9.48
CA ILE A 122 -7.16 3.07 9.13
C ILE A 122 -8.63 2.73 9.44
N GLU A 123 -9.09 2.97 10.67
CA GLU A 123 -10.41 2.53 11.12
C GLU A 123 -11.56 3.29 10.44
N LYS A 124 -11.37 4.58 10.16
CA LYS A 124 -12.36 5.36 9.40
C LYS A 124 -12.52 4.77 7.99
N THR A 125 -11.42 4.43 7.35
CA THR A 125 -11.42 3.82 6.01
C THR A 125 -11.99 2.40 6.04
N ASN A 126 -11.61 1.57 7.02
CA ASN A 126 -12.18 0.23 7.22
C ASN A 126 -13.70 0.29 7.36
N THR A 127 -14.21 1.24 8.17
CA THR A 127 -15.65 1.43 8.35
C THR A 127 -16.35 1.75 7.04
N LEU A 128 -15.77 2.64 6.22
CA LEU A 128 -16.31 2.98 4.90
C LEU A 128 -16.25 1.78 3.93
N ILE A 129 -15.16 1.01 3.94
CA ILE A 129 -15.04 -0.23 3.16
C ILE A 129 -16.16 -1.20 3.53
N ARG A 130 -16.45 -1.41 4.82
CA ARG A 130 -17.56 -2.29 5.24
C ARG A 130 -18.93 -1.79 4.77
N LYS A 131 -19.14 -0.47 4.65
CA LYS A 131 -20.38 0.11 4.10
C LYS A 131 -20.59 -0.18 2.60
N THR A 132 -19.55 -0.57 1.87
CA THR A 132 -19.69 -1.03 0.48
C THR A 132 -20.34 -2.42 0.36
N GLY A 133 -20.45 -3.14 1.48
CA GLY A 133 -20.87 -4.54 1.50
C GLY A 133 -19.71 -5.53 1.52
N TYR A 134 -18.46 -5.07 1.39
CA TYR A 134 -17.27 -5.93 1.47
C TYR A 134 -17.13 -6.61 2.84
N LYS A 135 -16.91 -7.94 2.85
CA LYS A 135 -16.89 -8.77 4.07
C LYS A 135 -15.56 -9.46 4.37
N GLU A 136 -14.69 -9.63 3.38
CA GLU A 136 -13.39 -10.29 3.53
C GLU A 136 -12.38 -9.48 4.39
N PRO A 137 -11.24 -10.08 4.80
CA PRO A 137 -10.15 -9.35 5.43
C PRO A 137 -9.71 -8.13 4.61
N ILE A 138 -9.34 -7.05 5.29
CA ILE A 138 -8.90 -5.81 4.65
C ILE A 138 -7.39 -5.68 4.86
N ASP A 139 -6.64 -5.81 3.77
CA ASP A 139 -5.20 -5.57 3.78
C ASP A 139 -4.90 -4.08 3.61
N PHE A 140 -3.69 -3.66 3.99
CA PHE A 140 -3.29 -2.26 3.96
C PHE A 140 -2.11 -2.02 3.02
N ARG A 141 -2.24 -1.02 2.15
CA ARG A 141 -1.12 -0.50 1.35
C ARG A 141 -0.70 0.87 1.88
N PRO A 142 0.56 1.08 2.30
CA PRO A 142 1.00 2.37 2.81
C PRO A 142 1.03 3.45 1.73
N PRO A 143 0.49 4.66 1.98
CA PRO A 143 0.64 5.81 1.08
C PRO A 143 2.11 6.05 0.70
N ASN A 144 2.36 6.17 -0.61
CA ASN A 144 3.70 6.25 -1.21
C ASN A 144 4.67 5.10 -0.84
N GLY A 145 4.17 3.97 -0.34
CA GLY A 145 4.96 2.84 0.16
C GLY A 145 5.76 3.14 1.44
N LYS A 146 5.53 4.27 2.11
CA LYS A 146 6.35 4.73 3.25
C LYS A 146 5.81 4.19 4.57
N LYS A 147 6.70 3.61 5.37
CA LYS A 147 6.38 3.01 6.67
C LYS A 147 7.62 3.03 7.55
N LEU A 148 7.46 3.00 8.87
CA LEU A 148 8.60 2.94 9.79
C LEU A 148 8.28 2.06 11.00
N VAL A 149 7.94 2.66 12.14
CA VAL A 149 7.63 1.93 13.39
C VAL A 149 6.13 1.88 13.64
N GLY A 150 5.48 3.05 13.78
CA GLY A 150 4.10 3.14 14.26
C GLY A 150 3.08 2.41 13.39
N LEU A 151 3.19 2.53 12.06
CA LEU A 151 2.26 1.89 11.13
C LEU A 151 2.42 0.35 11.14
N PRO A 152 3.60 -0.24 10.89
CA PRO A 152 3.76 -1.70 10.97
C PRO A 152 3.37 -2.28 12.33
N TYR A 153 3.66 -1.57 13.43
CA TYR A 153 3.26 -2.01 14.77
C TYR A 153 1.72 -2.08 14.90
N TYR A 154 1.01 -1.03 14.45
CA TYR A 154 -0.45 -1.03 14.45
C TYR A 154 -1.01 -2.18 13.61
N LEU A 155 -0.57 -2.31 12.36
CA LEU A 155 -1.05 -3.35 11.45
C LEU A 155 -0.83 -4.76 12.01
N ASN A 156 0.36 -5.02 12.57
CA ASN A 156 0.69 -6.30 13.20
C ASN A 156 -0.24 -6.62 14.39
N LYS A 157 -0.51 -5.64 15.25
CA LYS A 157 -1.41 -5.81 16.41
C LYS A 157 -2.85 -6.10 15.99
N HIS A 158 -3.26 -5.61 14.82
CA HIS A 158 -4.61 -5.74 14.29
C HIS A 158 -4.75 -6.83 13.22
N HIS A 159 -3.72 -7.67 13.03
CA HIS A 159 -3.71 -8.76 12.04
C HIS A 159 -4.06 -8.30 10.61
N MET A 160 -3.59 -7.11 10.23
CA MET A 160 -3.73 -6.57 8.88
C MET A 160 -2.40 -6.70 8.14
N ASP A 161 -2.40 -7.36 6.99
CA ASP A 161 -1.18 -7.52 6.21
C ASP A 161 -0.82 -6.24 5.46
N THR A 162 0.50 -6.00 5.33
CA THR A 162 1.01 -4.90 4.53
C THR A 162 1.29 -5.37 3.11
N ILE A 163 0.61 -4.76 2.13
CA ILE A 163 0.82 -5.08 0.71
C ILE A 163 1.61 -3.97 0.03
N THR A 164 2.67 -4.35 -0.66
CA THR A 164 3.45 -3.46 -1.53
C THR A 164 3.47 -4.03 -2.95
N TRP A 165 4.56 -3.87 -3.70
CA TRP A 165 4.65 -4.30 -5.10
C TRP A 165 6.11 -4.49 -5.53
N ASN A 166 6.31 -5.38 -6.50
CA ASN A 166 7.60 -5.66 -7.16
C ASN A 166 7.66 -5.12 -8.60
N LEU A 167 6.51 -4.79 -9.20
CA LEU A 167 6.37 -4.22 -10.54
C LEU A 167 5.64 -2.87 -10.47
N ASP A 168 6.16 -1.86 -11.16
CA ASP A 168 5.59 -0.52 -11.24
C ASP A 168 5.21 -0.18 -12.69
N ARG A 169 4.32 0.81 -12.89
CA ARG A 169 4.08 1.44 -14.21
C ARG A 169 5.29 2.28 -14.65
N THR A 170 6.45 1.66 -14.78
CA THR A 170 7.59 2.28 -15.47
C THR A 170 7.35 2.13 -16.98
N PRO A 171 7.63 3.16 -17.82
CA PRO A 171 7.39 3.10 -19.27
C PRO A 171 8.02 1.90 -20.00
N ILE A 172 8.96 1.20 -19.35
CA ILE A 172 9.59 -0.03 -19.84
C ILE A 172 8.62 -1.22 -19.91
N ILE A 173 7.55 -1.26 -19.10
CA ILE A 173 6.64 -2.43 -19.01
C ILE A 173 5.48 -2.34 -20.02
N LEU A 174 5.11 -1.13 -20.47
CA LEU A 174 4.00 -0.95 -21.42
C LEU A 174 4.14 -1.81 -22.70
N PRO A 175 5.33 -1.94 -23.32
CA PRO A 175 5.52 -2.80 -24.50
C PRO A 175 5.43 -4.31 -24.22
N PHE A 176 5.67 -4.75 -22.98
CA PHE A 176 5.66 -6.18 -22.64
C PHE A 176 4.25 -6.68 -22.34
N LEU A 177 3.39 -5.84 -21.75
CA LEU A 177 1.98 -6.19 -21.54
C LEU A 177 1.18 -6.12 -22.85
N THR A 178 1.50 -5.22 -23.78
CA THR A 178 0.80 -5.14 -25.07
C THR A 178 1.16 -6.26 -26.04
N LYS A 179 2.37 -6.83 -25.93
CA LYS A 179 2.79 -7.97 -26.78
C LYS A 179 2.26 -9.33 -26.35
N SER A 180 1.75 -9.45 -25.12
CA SER A 180 1.25 -10.74 -24.60
C SER A 180 -0.27 -10.86 -24.61
N ILE A 181 -0.99 -9.82 -25.06
CA ILE A 181 -2.46 -9.75 -25.12
C ILE A 181 -2.96 -9.66 -26.59
N MET A 182 -2.08 -9.87 -27.58
CA MET A 182 -2.45 -10.15 -28.97
C MET A 182 -1.96 -11.54 -29.37
#